data_AF-A0A7S8ID41-F1
#
_entry.id   AF-A0A7S8ID41-F1
#
_cell.length_a   1.000
_cell.length_b   1.000
_cell.length_c   1.000
_cell.angle_alpha   90.00
_cell.angle_beta   90.00
_cell.angle_gamma   90.00
#
_symmetry.space_group_name_H-M   'P 1'
#
loop_
_entity.id
_entity.type
_entity.pdbx_description
1 polymer ?
#
loop_
_entity_poly.entity_id
_entity_poly.type
_entity_poly.pdbx_seq_one_letter_code
_entity_poly.pdbx_strand_id
1 'polypeptide(L)'
;MAYLNQEERDKFLDEIKDLKFNKLKSKLRHKDPKNRLAYFRNVQETGYWMTRYVLPTYGTQVTIYETRDVNNKQHVDYAIDKIVVEPTPDNLL
;
A
#
# COMPACT_ATOMS: atom_id res chain seq x y z
N MET A 1 16.78 13.01 -0.62
CA MET A 1 15.51 13.54 -0.07
C MET A 1 15.42 13.07 1.37
N ALA A 2 14.78 13.87 2.22
CA ALA A 2 14.51 13.49 3.60
C ALA A 2 13.40 12.42 3.63
N TYR A 3 13.42 11.58 4.66
CA TYR A 3 12.35 10.64 4.90
C TYR A 3 11.05 11.36 5.27
N LEU A 4 9.91 10.73 4.97
CA LEU A 4 8.62 11.27 5.38
C LEU A 4 8.48 11.19 6.89
N ASN A 5 8.10 12.29 7.52
CA ASN A 5 7.71 12.31 8.92
C ASN A 5 6.27 11.80 9.10
N GLN A 6 5.78 11.74 10.34
CA GLN A 6 4.43 11.23 10.63
C GLN A 6 3.32 12.00 9.91
N GLU A 7 3.32 13.34 9.96
CA GLU A 7 2.29 14.16 9.31
C GLU A 7 2.27 13.99 7.79
N GLU A 8 3.45 13.83 7.18
CA GLU A 8 3.57 13.60 5.74
C GLU A 8 3.09 12.19 5.35
N ARG A 9 3.31 11.18 6.20
CA ARG A 9 2.76 9.83 6.01
C ARG A 9 1.23 9.84 6.10
N ASP A 10 0.66 10.58 7.04
CA ASP A 10 -0.80 10.70 7.21
C ASP A 10 -1.44 11.42 6.02
N LYS A 11 -0.85 12.53 5.57
CA LYS A 11 -1.27 13.20 4.31
C LYS A 11 -1.19 12.26 3.12
N PHE A 12 -0.12 11.47 3.03
CA PHE A 12 0.03 10.53 1.94
C PHE A 12 -1.02 9.42 1.96
N LEU A 13 -1.40 8.93 3.15
CA LEU A 13 -2.51 7.99 3.32
C LEU A 13 -3.83 8.60 2.82
N ASP A 14 -4.13 9.84 3.22
CA ASP A 14 -5.33 10.56 2.79
C ASP A 14 -5.42 10.71 1.27
N GLU A 15 -4.29 10.92 0.60
CA GLU A 15 -4.25 11.02 -0.85
C GLU A 15 -4.48 9.70 -1.61
N ILE A 16 -4.26 8.55 -0.96
CA ILE A 16 -4.31 7.24 -1.62
C ILE A 16 -5.49 6.37 -1.19
N LYS A 17 -6.11 6.67 -0.04
CA LYS A 17 -7.18 5.84 0.54
C LYS A 17 -8.38 5.63 -0.38
N ASP A 18 -8.72 6.63 -1.18
CA ASP A 18 -9.89 6.58 -2.09
C ASP A 18 -9.54 6.05 -3.50
N LEU A 19 -8.28 5.69 -3.75
CA LEU A 19 -7.84 5.22 -5.06
C LEU A 19 -8.11 3.72 -5.25
N LYS A 20 -8.62 3.36 -6.43
CA LYS A 20 -8.68 1.96 -6.87
C LYS A 20 -7.28 1.35 -6.96
N PHE A 21 -7.16 0.03 -6.75
CA PHE A 21 -5.89 -0.69 -6.70
C PHE A 21 -4.93 -0.36 -7.85
N ASN A 22 -5.41 -0.35 -9.10
CA ASN A 22 -4.56 -0.05 -10.26
C ASN A 22 -4.00 1.38 -10.26
N LYS A 23 -4.79 2.35 -9.80
CA LYS A 23 -4.36 3.74 -9.67
C LYS A 23 -3.37 3.90 -8.52
N LEU A 24 -3.64 3.24 -7.39
CA LEU A 24 -2.76 3.22 -6.22
C LEU A 24 -1.41 2.58 -6.57
N LYS A 25 -1.42 1.41 -7.22
CA LYS A 25 -0.23 0.74 -7.77
C LYS A 25 0.58 1.65 -8.69
N SER A 26 -0.08 2.34 -9.61
CA SER A 26 0.60 3.29 -10.50
C SER A 26 1.22 4.44 -9.69
N LYS A 27 0.46 5.06 -8.77
CA LYS A 27 0.92 6.18 -7.94
C LYS A 27 2.14 5.78 -7.10
N LEU A 28 2.13 4.62 -6.45
CA LEU A 28 3.27 4.11 -5.66
C LEU A 28 4.52 3.88 -6.52
N ARG A 29 4.34 3.33 -7.73
CA ARG A 29 5.46 3.12 -8.67
C ARG A 29 6.10 4.42 -9.15
N HIS A 30 5.32 5.49 -9.28
CA HIS A 30 5.83 6.79 -9.74
C HIS A 30 6.29 7.69 -8.59
N LYS A 31 5.79 7.49 -7.37
CA LYS A 31 6.17 8.27 -6.18
C LYS A 31 7.67 8.16 -5.92
N ASP A 32 8.21 6.94 -5.95
CA ASP A 32 9.61 6.64 -5.68
C ASP A 32 10.28 5.90 -6.85
N PRO A 33 11.32 6.46 -7.49
CA PRO A 33 12.05 5.79 -8.55
C PRO A 33 12.75 4.50 -8.07
N LYS A 34 13.03 4.39 -6.76
CA LYS A 34 13.61 3.21 -6.12
C LYS A 34 12.56 2.31 -5.47
N ASN A 35 11.27 2.49 -5.79
CA ASN A 35 10.23 1.64 -5.22
C ASN A 35 10.52 0.15 -5.48
N ARG A 36 10.10 -0.69 -4.54
CA ARG A 36 10.11 -2.14 -4.70
C ARG A 36 8.81 -2.74 -4.19
N LEU A 37 8.34 -3.76 -4.91
CA LEU A 37 7.23 -4.61 -4.47
C LEU A 37 7.80 -5.68 -3.54
N ALA A 38 7.48 -5.60 -2.25
CA ALA A 38 7.96 -6.57 -1.27
C ALA A 38 7.22 -7.90 -1.39
N TYR A 39 5.89 -7.85 -1.52
CA TYR A 39 5.06 -9.01 -1.82
C TYR A 39 3.74 -8.57 -2.46
N PHE A 40 3.16 -9.47 -3.24
CA PHE A 40 1.90 -9.26 -3.95
C PHE A 40 0.87 -10.27 -3.50
N ARG A 41 -0.29 -9.79 -3.04
CA ARG A 41 -1.44 -10.61 -2.61
C ARG A 41 -1.04 -11.81 -1.74
N ASN A 42 -0.15 -11.54 -0.79
CA ASN A 42 0.30 -12.53 0.17
C ASN A 42 -0.75 -12.69 1.27
N VAL A 43 -1.00 -13.92 1.69
CA VAL A 43 -2.02 -14.24 2.71
C VAL A 43 -1.31 -14.42 4.06
N GLN A 44 -0.89 -13.31 4.65
CA GLN A 44 -0.25 -13.29 5.98
C GLN A 44 -1.27 -13.15 7.11
N GLU A 45 -2.38 -12.47 6.84
CA GLU A 45 -3.52 -12.28 7.73
C GLU A 45 -4.73 -13.02 7.15
N THR A 46 -5.44 -13.81 7.97
CA THR A 46 -6.59 -14.58 7.50
C THR A 46 -7.69 -13.65 7.00
N GLY A 47 -8.22 -13.93 5.81
CA GLY A 47 -9.27 -13.11 5.18
C GLY A 47 -8.74 -11.95 4.32
N TYR A 48 -7.44 -11.70 4.32
CA TYR A 48 -6.84 -10.59 3.59
C TYR A 48 -5.76 -11.04 2.60
N TRP A 49 -5.80 -10.41 1.42
CA TRP A 49 -4.72 -10.43 0.45
C TRP A 49 -3.91 -9.15 0.58
N MET A 50 -2.68 -9.29 1.07
CA MET A 50 -1.84 -8.15 1.38
C MET A 50 -0.86 -7.89 0.24
N THR A 51 -0.77 -6.66 -0.21
CA THR A 51 0.24 -6.21 -1.17
C THR A 51 1.07 -5.09 -0.55
N ARG A 52 2.39 -5.27 -0.48
CA ARG A 52 3.30 -4.27 0.14
C ARG A 52 4.27 -3.68 -0.86
N TYR A 53 4.33 -2.36 -0.88
CA TYR A 53 5.35 -1.58 -1.57
C TYR A 53 6.27 -0.93 -0.54
N VAL A 54 7.57 -0.96 -0.79
CA VAL A 54 8.55 -0.19 -0.02
C VAL A 54 9.02 0.97 -0.89
N LEU A 55 9.07 2.16 -0.31
CA LEU A 55 9.50 3.42 -0.91
C LEU A 55 10.78 3.88 -0.17
N PRO A 56 11.96 3.33 -0.53
CA PRO A 56 13.20 3.55 0.23
C PRO A 56 13.63 5.02 0.29
N THR A 57 13.40 5.79 -0.77
CA THR A 57 13.79 7.20 -0.82
C THR A 57 13.01 8.05 0.19
N TYR A 58 11.79 7.59 0.54
CA TYR A 58 10.89 8.24 1.49
C TYR A 58 10.89 7.58 2.86
N GLY A 59 11.68 6.53 3.06
CA GLY A 59 11.72 5.78 4.33
C GLY A 59 10.36 5.26 4.76
N THR A 60 9.51 4.85 3.80
CA THR A 60 8.11 4.49 4.04
C THR A 60 7.74 3.20 3.32
N GLN A 61 6.86 2.40 3.91
CA GLN A 61 6.23 1.25 3.30
C GLN A 61 4.71 1.39 3.30
N VAL A 62 4.08 0.90 2.25
CA VAL A 62 2.62 0.94 2.07
C VAL A 62 2.12 -0.48 1.94
N THR A 63 1.21 -0.88 2.82
CA THR A 63 0.54 -2.18 2.81
C THR A 63 -0.92 -2.00 2.46
N ILE A 64 -1.35 -2.62 1.38
CA ILE A 64 -2.73 -2.62 0.90
C ILE A 64 -3.35 -3.95 1.30
N TYR A 65 -4.49 -3.92 1.97
CA TYR A 65 -5.25 -5.09 2.34
C TYR A 65 -6.48 -5.18 1.43
N GLU A 66 -6.52 -6.23 0.63
CA GLU A 66 -7.63 -6.54 -0.25
C GLU A 66 -8.45 -7.67 0.39
N THR A 67 -9.78 -7.60 0.33
CA THR A 67 -10.67 -8.73 0.59
C THR A 67 -11.27 -9.21 -0.72
N ARG A 68 -11.60 -10.50 -0.80
CA ARG A 68 -12.29 -11.05 -1.96
C ARG A 68 -13.77 -10.72 -1.82
N ASP A 69 -14.34 -10.08 -2.85
CA ASP A 69 -15.79 -9.93 -2.92
C ASP A 69 -16.41 -11.28 -3.31
N VAL A 70 -17.14 -11.87 -2.37
CA VAL A 70 -17.76 -13.19 -2.53
C VAL A 70 -19.09 -13.11 -3.29
N ASN A 71 -19.61 -11.90 -3.52
CA ASN A 71 -20.92 -11.71 -4.14
C ASN A 71 -20.88 -11.82 -5.67
N ASN A 72 -19.73 -11.64 -6.30
CA ASN A 72 -19.62 -11.64 -7.75
C ASN A 72 -19.28 -13.05 -8.28
N LYS A 73 -20.30 -13.81 -8.69
CA LYS A 73 -20.17 -15.23 -9.10
C LYS A 73 -19.42 -15.45 -10.42
N GLN A 74 -19.18 -14.42 -11.22
CA GLN A 74 -18.51 -14.52 -12.53
C GLN A 74 -17.08 -13.97 -12.55
N HIS A 75 -16.72 -13.03 -11.67
CA HIS A 75 -15.38 -12.45 -11.62
C HIS A 75 -14.91 -12.32 -10.17
N VAL A 76 -13.66 -12.70 -9.93
CA VAL A 76 -13.04 -12.48 -8.62
C VAL A 76 -12.68 -11.01 -8.51
N ASP A 77 -13.59 -10.23 -7.93
CA ASP A 77 -13.33 -8.85 -7.56
C ASP A 77 -12.65 -8.79 -6.20
N TYR A 78 -11.74 -7.82 -6.07
CA TYR A 78 -11.02 -7.54 -4.84
C TYR A 78 -11.36 -6.12 -4.41
N ALA A 79 -11.89 -5.97 -3.20
CA ALA A 79 -12.14 -4.68 -2.58
C ALA A 79 -10.95 -4.30 -1.69
N ILE A 80 -10.55 -3.03 -1.73
CA ILE A 80 -9.56 -2.52 -0.76
C ILE A 80 -10.31 -2.30 0.56
N ASP A 81 -9.89 -3.00 1.61
CA ASP A 81 -10.48 -2.90 2.94
C ASP A 81 -9.74 -1.87 3.81
N LYS A 82 -8.41 -1.95 3.84
CA LYS A 82 -7.55 -1.01 4.58
C LYS A 82 -6.23 -0.76 3.85
N ILE A 83 -5.69 0.44 4.01
CA ILE A 83 -4.34 0.81 3.57
C ILE A 83 -3.58 1.30 4.79
N VAL A 84 -2.36 0.78 4.96
CA VAL A 84 -1.48 1.10 6.08
C VAL A 84 -0.19 1.69 5.53
N VAL A 85 0.17 2.87 6.02
CA VAL A 85 1.42 3.57 5.67
C VAL A 85 2.30 3.62 6.91
N GLU A 86 3.45 2.97 6.86
CA GLU A 86 4.37 2.82 7.99
C GLU A 86 5.77 3.28 7.62
N PRO A 87 6.58 3.71 8.58
CA PRO A 87 8.01 3.91 8.34
C PRO A 87 8.72 2.59 7.98
N THR A 88 9.80 2.69 7.21
CA THR A 88 10.78 1.60 7.11
C THR A 88 11.66 1.55 8.37
N PRO A 89 12.35 0.43 8.65
CA PRO A 89 13.28 0.33 9.78
C PRO A 89 14.37 1.42 9.79
N ASP A 90 14.74 1.94 8.63
CA ASP A 90 15.72 3.03 8.49
C ASP A 90 15.16 4.40 8.91
N ASN A 91 13.84 4.53 9.10
CA ASN A 91 13.11 5.78 9.37
C ASN A 91 12.15 5.64 10.55
N LEU A 92 12.62 5.20 11.73
CA LEU A 92 11.78 5.01 12.92
C LEU A 92 11.36 6.32 13.63
N LEU A 93 11.61 7.47 13.00
CA LEU A 93 11.37 8.82 13.55
C LEU A 93 10.03 9.42 13.08
#